data_AF-F4BMS2-F1
#
_entry.id   AF-F4BMS2-F1
#
_cell.length_a   1.000
_cell.length_b   1.000
_cell.length_c   1.000
_cell.angle_alpha   90.00
_cell.angle_beta   90.00
_cell.angle_gamma   90.00
#
_symmetry.space_group_name_H-M   'P 1'
#
loop_
_entity.id
_entity.type
_entity.pdbx_description
1 polymer ?
#
loop_
_entity_poly.entity_id
_entity_poly.type
_entity_poly.pdbx_seq_one_letter_code
_entity_poly.pdbx_strand_id
1 'polypeptide(L)' 'MDFTQVKGYSELDSNQISWLANVYAQHMDTLDDPVKYDLENIKEVSWNNGLQTVDVHFVNGELVHYNSTGEWTYE' A
#
# COMPACT_ATOMS: atom_id res chain seq x y z
N MET A 1 6.26 -8.13 8.02
CA MET A 1 6.32 -7.41 6.75
C MET A 1 7.02 -6.08 7.01
N ASP A 2 8.01 -5.71 6.20
CA ASP A 2 8.89 -4.58 6.47
C ASP A 2 8.90 -3.61 5.30
N PHE A 3 8.18 -2.49 5.42
CA PHE A 3 8.12 -1.44 4.40
C PHE A 3 9.23 -0.39 4.58
N THR A 4 10.17 -0.56 5.52
CA THR A 4 11.14 0.49 5.86
C THR A 4 12.06 0.86 4.70
N GLN A 5 12.24 -0.06 3.75
CA GLN A 5 13.03 0.14 2.54
C GLN A 5 12.22 0.76 1.39
N VAL A 6 10.89 0.82 1.51
CA VAL A 6 10.02 1.36 0.46
C VAL A 6 10.08 2.88 0.48
N LYS A 7 10.30 3.47 -0.69
CA LYS A 7 10.36 4.92 -0.86
C LYS A 7 9.05 5.56 -0.37
N GLY A 8 9.16 6.63 0.42
CA GLY A 8 8.03 7.38 0.98
C GLY A 8 7.43 6.77 2.25
N TYR A 9 7.81 5.55 2.66
CA TYR A 9 7.34 4.95 3.90
C TYR A 9 7.70 5.78 5.15
N SER A 10 8.89 6.38 5.16
CA SER A 10 9.35 7.24 6.26
C SER A 10 8.58 8.56 6.39
N GLU A 11 7.80 8.93 5.35
CA GLU A 11 6.97 10.14 5.35
C GLU A 11 5.57 9.88 5.92
N LEU A 12 5.22 8.61 6.13
CA LEU A 12 3.94 8.22 6.72
C LEU A 12 3.97 8.37 8.25
N ASP A 13 2.85 8.78 8.82
CA ASP A 13 2.66 8.76 10.27
C ASP A 13 2.32 7.35 10.79
N SER A 14 2.35 7.17 12.10
CA SER A 14 2.13 5.87 12.74
C SER A 14 0.77 5.24 12.44
N ASN A 15 -0.28 6.05 12.22
CA ASN A 15 -1.61 5.56 11.86
C ASN A 15 -1.60 5.08 10.41
N GLN A 16 -1.03 5.89 9.51
CA GLN A 16 -0.89 5.55 8.09
C GLN A 16 -0.06 4.29 7.87
N ILE A 17 1.04 4.13 8.63
CA ILE A 17 1.87 2.91 8.63
C ILE A 17 1.04 1.70 9.06
N SER A 18 0.24 1.84 10.12
CA SER A 18 -0.62 0.77 10.62
C SER A 18 -1.70 0.39 9.61
N TRP A 19 -2.28 1.38 8.92
CA TRP A 19 -3.24 1.15 7.84
C TRP A 19 -2.61 0.43 6.67
N LEU A 20 -1.48 0.92 6.18
CA LEU A 20 -0.72 0.28 5.09
C LEU A 20 -0.46 -1.19 5.41
N ALA A 21 0.10 -1.50 6.59
CA ALA A 21 0.42 -2.87 6.95
C ALA A 21 -0.82 -3.79 7.04
N ASN A 22 -1.91 -3.27 7.60
CA ASN A 22 -3.15 -4.05 7.77
C ASN A 22 -3.88 -4.27 6.43
N VAL A 23 -4.12 -3.20 5.67
CA VAL A 23 -4.84 -3.27 4.39
C VAL A 23 -4.03 -4.05 3.37
N TYR A 24 -2.71 -3.87 3.32
CA TYR A 24 -1.85 -4.65 2.44
C TYR A 24 -1.94 -6.15 2.74
N ALA A 25 -1.88 -6.55 4.02
CA ALA A 25 -1.97 -7.97 4.39
C ALA A 25 -3.31 -8.57 3.94
N GLN A 26 -4.41 -7.85 4.17
CA GLN A 26 -5.75 -8.27 3.73
C GLN A 26 -5.85 -8.35 2.20
N HIS A 27 -5.33 -7.34 1.49
CA HIS A 27 -5.30 -7.33 0.04
C HIS A 27 -4.54 -8.56 -0.49
N MET A 28 -3.36 -8.85 0.04
CA MET A 28 -2.56 -10.03 -0.33
C MET A 28 -3.29 -11.35 -0.12
N ASP A 29 -4.07 -11.48 0.95
CA ASP A 29 -4.87 -12.69 1.22
C ASP A 29 -6.03 -12.90 0.23
N THR A 30 -6.44 -11.87 -0.51
CA THR A 30 -7.55 -11.93 -1.48
C THR A 30 -7.11 -12.10 -2.94
N LEU A 31 -5.82 -11.98 -3.23
CA LEU A 31 -5.32 -12.00 -4.59
C LEU A 31 -5.19 -13.42 -5.15
N ASP A 32 -5.68 -13.63 -6.37
CA ASP A 32 -5.42 -14.86 -7.13
C ASP A 32 -3.94 -14.99 -7.56
N ASP A 33 -3.26 -13.86 -7.79
CA ASP A 33 -1.83 -13.79 -8.12
C ASP A 33 -1.10 -12.80 -7.19
N PRO A 34 -0.71 -13.24 -5.99
CA PRO A 34 -0.07 -12.38 -4.99
C PRO A 34 1.34 -11.93 -5.40
N VAL A 35 2.02 -12.67 -6.29
CA VAL A 35 3.41 -12.34 -6.70
C VAL A 35 3.48 -10.98 -7.37
N LYS A 36 2.45 -10.62 -8.16
CA LYS A 36 2.35 -9.33 -8.84
C LYS A 36 2.37 -8.14 -7.87
N TYR A 37 1.84 -8.32 -6.67
CA TYR A 37 1.68 -7.27 -5.65
C TYR A 37 2.60 -7.47 -4.45
N ASP A 38 3.62 -8.32 -4.57
CA ASP A 38 4.55 -8.58 -3.48
C ASP A 38 5.34 -7.31 -3.08
N LEU A 39 5.88 -7.32 -1.86
CA LEU A 39 6.52 -6.16 -1.25
C LEU A 39 7.71 -5.67 -2.09
N GLU A 40 8.42 -6.61 -2.71
CA GLU A 40 9.55 -6.36 -3.62
C GLU A 40 9.13 -5.60 -4.88
N ASN A 41 7.86 -5.70 -5.26
CA ASN A 41 7.26 -5.04 -6.42
C ASN A 41 6.64 -3.68 -6.07
N ILE A 42 6.73 -3.23 -4.82
CA ILE A 42 6.32 -1.88 -4.44
C ILE A 42 7.44 -0.90 -4.76
N LYS A 43 7.11 0.07 -5.62
CA LYS A 43 8.02 1.13 -6.03
C LYS A 43 8.07 2.26 -5.00
N GLU A 44 6.92 2.72 -4.55
CA GLU A 44 6.80 3.78 -3.56
C GLU A 44 5.42 3.78 -2.88
N VAL A 45 5.38 4.35 -1.68
CA VAL A 45 4.13 4.63 -0.96
C VAL A 45 4.04 6.12 -0.68
N SER A 46 2.84 6.68 -0.69
CA SER A 46 2.63 8.10 -0.39
C SER A 46 1.27 8.33 0.26
N TRP A 47 1.14 9.38 1.06
CA TRP A 47 -0.15 9.78 1.62
C TRP A 47 -0.92 10.66 0.64
N ASN A 48 -2.13 10.23 0.29
CA ASN A 48 -3.05 11.01 -0.51
C ASN A 48 -4.04 11.75 0.39
N ASN A 49 -3.77 13.04 0.62
CA ASN A 49 -4.61 13.86 1.48
C ASN A 49 -5.99 14.16 0.87
N GLY A 50 -6.16 14.03 -0.46
CA GLY A 50 -7.44 14.24 -1.12
C GLY A 50 -8.41 13.08 -0.89
N LEU A 51 -7.91 11.85 -0.99
CA LEU A 51 -8.67 10.62 -0.82
C LEU A 51 -8.66 10.08 0.61
N GLN A 52 -7.75 10.59 1.46
CA GLN A 52 -7.46 10.05 2.79
C GLN A 52 -7.02 8.58 2.72
N THR A 53 -6.11 8.28 1.78
CA THR A 53 -5.59 6.93 1.51
C THR A 53 -4.07 6.89 1.50
N VAL A 54 -3.50 5.71 1.78
CA VAL A 54 -2.10 5.41 1.46
C VAL A 54 -2.06 4.85 0.05
N ASP A 55 -1.39 5.56 -0.84
CA ASP A 55 -1.24 5.23 -2.24
C ASP A 55 0.00 4.35 -2.42
N VAL A 56 -0.19 3.12 -2.89
CA VAL A 56 0.85 2.13 -3.14
C VAL A 56 1.06 1.98 -4.63
N HIS A 57 2.23 2.43 -5.09
CA HIS A 57 2.62 2.35 -6.50
C HIS A 57 3.47 1.11 -6.72
N PHE A 58 3.07 0.26 -7.65
CA PHE A 58 3.78 -0.96 -8.01
C PHE A 58 4.69 -0.74 -9.22
N VAL A 59 5.75 -1.55 -9.34
CA VAL A 59 6.71 -1.49 -10.45
C VAL A 59 6.08 -1.79 -11.81
N ASN A 60 4.95 -2.51 -11.81
CA ASN A 60 4.17 -2.86 -12.99
C ASN A 60 3.31 -1.69 -13.53
N GLY A 61 3.30 -0.54 -12.83
CA GLY A 61 2.53 0.65 -13.19
C GLY A 61 1.16 0.75 -12.52
N GLU A 62 0.75 -0.24 -11.73
CA GLU A 62 -0.51 -0.19 -10.99
C GLU A 62 -0.39 0.68 -9.74
N LEU A 63 -1.50 1.33 -9.43
CA LEU A 63 -1.69 2.13 -8.23
C LEU A 63 -2.87 1.56 -7.44
N VAL A 64 -2.64 1.33 -6.16
CA VAL A 64 -3.68 0.88 -5.23
C VAL A 64 -3.78 1.85 -4.07
N HIS A 65 -5.00 2.29 -3.78
CA HIS A 65 -5.30 3.18 -2.68
C HIS A 65 -5.79 2.39 -1.48
N TYR A 66 -5.12 2.48 -0.34
CA TYR A 66 -5.52 1.83 0.91
C TYR A 66 -6.16 2.85 1.85
N ASN A 67 -7.42 2.64 2.22
CA ASN A 67 -8.12 3.53 3.12
C ASN A 67 -8.03 3.08 4.59
N SER A 68 -8.52 3.91 5.50
CA SER A 68 -8.50 3.63 6.94
C SER A 68 -9.54 2.59 7.40
N THR A 69 -10.47 2.16 6.53
CA THR A 69 -11.49 1.15 6.84
C THR A 69 -11.04 -0.27 6.51
N GLY A 70 -9.85 -0.45 5.91
CA GLY A 70 -9.36 -1.76 5.48
C GLY A 70 -9.71 -2.11 4.03
N GLU A 71 -10.24 -1.17 3.26
CA GLU A 71 -10.60 -1.38 1.87
C GLU A 71 -9.53 -0.81 0.93
N TRP A 72 -9.50 -1.35 -0.29
CA TRP A 72 -8.62 -0.88 -1.34
C TRP A 72 -9.34 -0.68 -2.67
N THR A 73 -8.80 0.23 -3.49
CA THR A 73 -9.29 0.51 -4.84
C THR A 73 -8.12 0.68 -5.80
N TYR A 74 -8.30 0.21 -7.03
CA TYR A 74 -7.31 0.34 -8.12
C TYR A 74 -7.61 1.58 -8.97
N GLU A 75 -6.54 2.18 -9.53
CA GLU A 75 -6.60 3.21 -10.57
C GLU A 75 -6.16 2.66 -11.94
#